data_AF-A0A3S1CD63-F1
#
_entry.id   AF-A0A3S1CD63-F1
#
_cell.length_a   1.000
_cell.length_b   1.000
_cell.length_c   1.000
_cell.angle_alpha   90.00
_cell.angle_beta   90.00
_cell.angle_gamma   90.00
#
_symmetry.space_group_name_H-M   'P 1'
#
loop_
_entity.id
_entity.type
_entity.pdbx_description
1 polymer ?
#
loop_
_entity_poly.entity_id
_entity_poly.type
_entity_poly.pdbx_seq_one_letter_code
_entity_poly.pdbx_strand_id
1 'polypeptide(L)'
;MSQIPKNDSKSNSASDDNTSQGIRDIGVLAFLAVLAMLTINSGAFGSNESITSKITNTAEITSETDDFAGKTVTIRSKPIQRLGLRAFAVKDKQLVGGKPIVVINASNIPFDLPKDGNTEVQVTGQVRELDIPKIERDFKLNIQDEYYKDYINQPAIIARYITLAPKPGQVATNPEQFYGKRVAMMGKVKDIQSPNLLKLDDGNFIGGKDLPILFSQKPKVAINEGQTVVVMGRVSPFVAADIQQNYKMNWNSDVKKQLEDEYANTPVLIAENVYP
;
A
#
# COMPACT_ATOMS: atom_id res chain seq x y z
N MET A 1 -45.00 43.11 -43.58
CA MET A 1 -43.83 42.52 -42.90
C MET A 1 -43.95 41.01 -43.02
N SER A 2 -42.93 40.39 -43.63
CA SER A 2 -42.57 38.96 -43.78
C SER A 2 -43.57 37.79 -43.63
N GLN A 3 -43.65 37.02 -44.73
CA GLN A 3 -43.55 35.53 -44.91
C GLN A 3 -44.44 34.61 -44.03
N ILE A 4 -45.45 33.87 -44.55
CA ILE A 4 -45.47 32.61 -45.36
C ILE A 4 -44.53 31.49 -44.80
N PRO A 5 -44.82 30.17 -44.94
CA PRO A 5 -45.78 29.32 -44.23
C PRO A 5 -45.17 27.94 -43.84
N LYS A 6 -46.06 26.98 -43.55
CA LYS A 6 -46.00 25.52 -43.80
C LYS A 6 -45.30 24.61 -42.79
N ASN A 7 -46.17 23.73 -42.30
CA ASN A 7 -45.95 22.42 -41.72
C ASN A 7 -45.63 21.41 -42.85
N ASP A 8 -44.59 20.58 -42.68
CA ASP A 8 -44.47 19.27 -43.33
C ASP A 8 -43.43 18.36 -42.63
N SER A 9 -43.84 17.10 -42.49
CA SER A 9 -43.07 15.84 -42.49
C SER A 9 -41.97 15.52 -41.45
N LYS A 10 -42.26 14.45 -40.68
CA LYS A 10 -41.44 13.25 -40.38
C LYS A 10 -39.98 13.23 -40.86
N SER A 11 -39.05 13.05 -39.92
CA SER A 11 -38.35 11.77 -39.63
C SER A 11 -37.07 12.03 -38.83
N ASN A 12 -36.84 11.31 -37.73
CA ASN A 12 -35.69 10.41 -37.61
C ASN A 12 -35.59 9.78 -36.22
N SER A 13 -35.18 8.52 -36.23
CA SER A 13 -34.85 7.67 -35.09
C SER A 13 -33.57 8.10 -34.41
N ALA A 14 -33.53 7.98 -33.08
CA ALA A 14 -32.35 7.65 -32.29
C ALA A 14 -32.88 7.35 -30.87
N SER A 15 -33.06 6.07 -30.55
CA SER A 15 -32.12 5.31 -29.71
C SER A 15 -32.11 5.85 -28.27
N ASP A 16 -32.94 5.19 -27.45
CA ASP A 16 -32.80 5.14 -26.00
C ASP A 16 -31.37 4.76 -25.64
N ASP A 17 -30.60 5.70 -25.12
CA ASP A 17 -29.37 5.43 -24.38
C ASP A 17 -29.60 5.84 -22.93
N ASN A 18 -30.05 4.88 -22.13
CA ASN A 18 -30.22 5.05 -20.70
C ASN A 18 -29.58 3.86 -19.98
N THR A 19 -28.26 3.77 -20.09
CA THR A 19 -27.44 2.90 -19.23
C THR A 19 -26.18 3.62 -18.76
N SER A 20 -26.39 4.77 -18.11
CA SER A 20 -25.41 5.30 -17.16
C SER A 20 -25.47 4.45 -15.88
N GLN A 21 -24.77 3.31 -15.90
CA GLN A 21 -24.45 2.55 -14.70
C GLN A 21 -22.93 2.49 -14.52
N GLY A 22 -22.45 3.34 -13.62
CA GLY A 22 -21.63 2.84 -12.52
C GLY A 22 -20.17 2.55 -12.79
N ILE A 23 -19.43 3.48 -13.40
CA ILE A 23 -17.96 3.52 -13.21
C ILE A 23 -17.66 4.17 -11.86
N ARG A 24 -17.82 3.40 -10.78
CA ARG A 24 -17.29 3.71 -9.45
C ARG A 24 -16.63 2.46 -8.89
N ASP A 25 -15.52 2.01 -9.51
CA ASP A 25 -14.55 1.10 -8.87
C ASP A 25 -13.28 0.87 -9.73
N ILE A 26 -12.68 1.94 -10.28
CA ILE A 26 -11.37 1.82 -10.97
C ILE A 26 -10.19 1.79 -9.98
N GLY A 27 -10.37 2.31 -8.76
CA GLY A 27 -9.30 2.38 -7.75
C GLY A 27 -8.88 1.03 -7.17
N VAL A 28 -9.78 0.04 -7.12
CA VAL A 28 -9.51 -1.29 -6.54
C VAL A 28 -8.86 -2.24 -7.55
N LEU A 29 -9.20 -2.12 -8.84
CA LEU A 29 -8.68 -2.98 -9.92
C LEU A 29 -7.23 -2.65 -10.31
N ALA A 30 -6.83 -1.37 -10.29
CA ALA A 30 -5.44 -0.99 -10.58
C ALA A 30 -4.45 -1.56 -9.55
N PHE A 31 -4.92 -1.79 -8.32
CA PHE A 31 -4.11 -2.27 -7.21
C PHE A 31 -3.87 -3.79 -7.24
N LEU A 32 -4.87 -4.58 -7.63
CA LEU A 32 -4.70 -6.01 -7.93
C LEU A 32 -3.77 -6.24 -9.13
N ALA A 33 -3.82 -5.38 -10.15
CA ALA A 33 -2.99 -5.53 -11.35
C ALA A 33 -1.49 -5.32 -11.07
N VAL A 34 -1.11 -4.45 -10.14
CA VAL A 34 0.32 -4.21 -9.80
C VAL A 34 0.93 -5.41 -9.07
N LEU A 35 0.17 -6.07 -8.19
CA LEU A 35 0.60 -7.34 -7.59
C LEU A 35 0.40 -8.54 -8.53
N ALA A 36 -0.54 -8.53 -9.48
CA ALA A 36 -0.70 -9.61 -10.45
C ALA A 36 0.36 -9.56 -11.58
N MET A 37 0.85 -8.37 -11.97
CA MET A 37 1.98 -8.22 -12.92
C MET A 37 3.29 -8.83 -12.38
N LEU A 38 3.33 -9.19 -11.09
CA LEU A 38 4.39 -9.99 -10.49
C LEU A 38 4.42 -11.45 -10.99
N THR A 39 3.45 -11.90 -11.78
CA THR A 39 3.34 -13.28 -12.29
C THR A 39 3.63 -13.47 -13.78
N ILE A 40 3.77 -12.40 -14.58
CA ILE A 40 3.72 -12.54 -16.05
C ILE A 40 5.09 -12.43 -16.76
N ASN A 41 6.18 -12.03 -16.10
CA ASN A 41 7.46 -11.92 -16.80
C ASN A 41 8.51 -12.94 -16.33
N SER A 42 8.70 -13.96 -17.20
CA SER A 42 9.73 -15.00 -17.23
C SER A 42 9.33 -16.31 -16.55
N GLY A 43 9.03 -17.32 -17.38
CA GLY A 43 8.66 -18.65 -16.94
C GLY A 43 9.84 -19.39 -16.30
N ALA A 44 9.61 -19.91 -15.09
CA ALA A 44 10.20 -21.11 -14.52
C ALA A 44 9.67 -21.28 -13.09
N PHE A 45 9.04 -22.43 -12.83
CA PHE A 45 8.72 -22.99 -11.52
C PHE A 45 7.71 -22.27 -10.62
N GLY A 46 6.59 -22.97 -10.40
CA GLY A 46 5.74 -22.76 -9.23
C GLY A 46 6.52 -23.10 -7.96
N SER A 47 6.81 -22.08 -7.18
CA SER A 47 7.11 -22.16 -5.76
C SER A 47 6.28 -21.08 -5.07
N ASN A 48 5.71 -21.41 -3.91
CA ASN A 48 5.13 -20.44 -2.98
C ASN A 48 6.27 -19.52 -2.47
N GLU A 49 6.73 -18.58 -3.29
CA GLU A 49 7.63 -17.52 -2.83
C GLU A 49 6.84 -16.56 -1.94
N SER A 50 7.24 -16.49 -0.68
CA SER A 50 6.71 -15.51 0.27
C SER A 50 7.02 -14.10 -0.24
N ILE A 51 6.07 -13.19 -0.22
CA ILE A 51 6.28 -11.77 -0.52
C ILE A 51 7.44 -11.12 0.26
N THR A 52 7.91 -11.72 1.35
CA THR A 52 9.14 -11.31 2.05
C THR A 52 10.40 -11.43 1.18
N SER A 53 10.50 -12.46 0.33
CA SER A 53 11.62 -12.64 -0.61
C SER A 53 11.58 -11.67 -1.79
N LYS A 54 10.45 -10.98 -1.98
CA LYS A 54 10.21 -10.05 -3.09
C LYS A 54 10.40 -8.58 -2.71
N ILE A 55 10.58 -8.28 -1.43
CA ILE A 55 10.97 -6.93 -1.00
C ILE A 55 12.44 -6.74 -1.32
N THR A 56 12.72 -5.89 -2.30
CA THR A 56 14.07 -5.58 -2.74
C THR A 56 14.76 -4.68 -1.71
N ASN A 57 16.02 -4.96 -1.40
CA ASN A 57 16.82 -4.08 -0.55
C ASN A 57 17.22 -2.83 -1.33
N THR A 58 17.17 -1.65 -0.71
CA THR A 58 17.67 -0.43 -1.37
C THR A 58 19.16 -0.51 -1.74
N ALA A 59 19.95 -1.27 -1.00
CA ALA A 59 21.37 -1.44 -1.30
C ALA A 59 21.61 -2.24 -2.57
N GLU A 60 20.85 -3.32 -2.79
CA GLU A 60 20.90 -4.11 -4.03
C GLU A 60 20.64 -3.19 -5.24
N ILE A 61 19.64 -2.31 -5.15
CA ILE A 61 19.34 -1.33 -6.21
C ILE A 61 20.53 -0.38 -6.46
N THR A 62 21.25 0.03 -5.41
CA THR A 62 22.43 0.91 -5.57
C THR A 62 23.69 0.20 -6.04
N SER A 63 23.89 -1.07 -5.69
CA SER A 63 25.10 -1.84 -6.07
C SER A 63 24.96 -2.51 -7.42
N GLU A 64 23.73 -2.87 -7.81
CA GLU A 64 23.40 -3.63 -9.02
C GLU A 64 22.40 -2.85 -9.87
N THR A 65 22.61 -1.54 -10.02
CA THR A 65 21.66 -0.63 -10.69
C THR A 65 21.23 -1.11 -12.06
N ASP A 66 22.15 -1.64 -12.86
CA ASP A 66 21.86 -2.14 -14.21
C ASP A 66 20.88 -3.32 -14.19
N ASP A 67 20.93 -4.15 -13.15
CA ASP A 67 20.01 -5.27 -12.98
C ASP A 67 18.62 -4.82 -12.59
N PHE A 68 18.46 -3.62 -12.01
CA PHE A 68 17.15 -3.09 -11.63
C PHE A 68 16.60 -2.06 -12.60
N ALA A 69 17.42 -1.49 -13.48
CA ALA A 69 17.02 -0.43 -14.41
C ALA A 69 15.77 -0.83 -15.22
N GLY A 70 14.72 -0.01 -15.14
CA GLY A 70 13.44 -0.23 -15.81
C GLY A 70 12.53 -1.29 -15.15
N LYS A 71 13.00 -2.05 -14.16
CA LYS A 71 12.19 -3.03 -13.42
C LYS A 71 11.30 -2.35 -12.39
N THR A 72 10.15 -2.97 -12.13
CA THR A 72 9.28 -2.57 -11.02
C THR A 72 9.71 -3.31 -9.75
N VAL A 73 9.95 -2.57 -8.68
CA VAL A 73 10.39 -3.10 -7.39
C VAL A 73 9.43 -2.66 -6.29
N THR A 74 9.39 -3.44 -5.20
CA THR A 74 8.78 -3.05 -3.95
C THR A 74 9.86 -2.99 -2.88
N ILE A 75 10.02 -1.84 -2.23
CA ILE A 75 10.97 -1.65 -1.14
C ILE A 75 10.22 -1.31 0.14
N ARG A 76 10.84 -1.61 1.29
CA ARG A 76 10.43 -1.11 2.60
C ARG A 76 11.62 -0.40 3.24
N SER A 77 11.49 0.89 3.51
CA SER A 77 12.64 1.70 3.95
C SER A 77 12.21 2.92 4.75
N LYS A 78 13.17 3.51 5.48
CA LYS A 78 12.93 4.72 6.25
C LYS A 78 13.10 5.95 5.36
N PRO A 79 12.13 6.87 5.35
CA PRO A 79 12.35 8.19 4.77
C PRO A 79 13.31 8.99 5.67
N ILE A 80 14.33 9.59 5.07
CA ILE A 80 15.36 10.35 5.79
C ILE A 80 15.34 11.84 5.46
N GLN A 81 14.79 12.23 4.30
CA GLN A 81 14.77 13.61 3.86
C GLN A 81 13.63 13.84 2.87
N ARG A 82 12.88 14.93 3.02
CA ARG A 82 11.91 15.38 2.00
C ARG A 82 12.63 16.17 0.91
N LEU A 83 12.36 15.85 -0.35
CA LEU A 83 12.94 16.51 -1.53
C LEU A 83 11.80 17.14 -2.34
N GLY A 84 11.55 18.43 -2.09
CA GLY A 84 10.43 19.14 -2.67
C GLY A 84 9.05 18.57 -2.29
N LEU A 85 8.05 18.79 -3.14
CA LEU A 85 6.66 18.42 -2.86
C LEU A 85 6.37 16.94 -3.13
N ARG A 86 7.05 16.34 -4.10
CA ARG A 86 6.75 15.02 -4.67
C ARG A 86 7.83 13.98 -4.44
N ALA A 87 8.94 14.29 -3.78
CA ALA A 87 9.99 13.31 -3.58
C ALA A 87 10.53 13.30 -2.16
N PHE A 88 11.24 12.23 -1.85
CA PHE A 88 11.95 12.04 -0.60
C PHE A 88 13.07 11.03 -0.79
N ALA A 89 14.12 11.15 0.01
CA ALA A 89 15.18 10.15 0.07
C ALA A 89 14.83 9.08 1.10
N VAL A 90 15.14 7.82 0.77
CA VAL A 90 15.03 6.68 1.68
C VAL A 90 16.39 6.03 1.88
N LYS A 91 16.57 5.39 3.03
CA LYS A 91 17.78 4.63 3.35
C LYS A 91 17.45 3.43 4.23
N ASP A 92 18.01 2.27 3.88
CA ASP A 92 17.91 1.09 4.74
C ASP A 92 18.74 1.26 6.02
N LYS A 93 18.16 0.85 7.15
CA LYS A 93 18.79 0.84 8.46
C LYS A 93 19.90 -0.20 8.58
N GLN A 94 19.83 -1.30 7.83
CA GLN A 94 20.71 -2.45 8.06
C GLN A 94 22.15 -2.25 7.53
N LEU A 95 22.42 -1.14 6.83
CA LEU A 95 23.69 -0.94 6.14
C LEU A 95 24.36 0.38 6.50
N VAL A 96 25.45 0.27 7.25
CA VAL A 96 26.41 1.35 7.47
C VAL A 96 27.05 1.66 6.12
N GLY A 97 26.86 2.88 5.61
CA GLY A 97 27.44 3.34 4.34
C GLY A 97 26.53 3.24 3.10
N GLY A 98 25.30 2.71 3.21
CA GLY A 98 24.36 2.68 2.09
C GLY A 98 24.02 4.09 1.59
N LYS A 99 24.11 4.31 0.26
CA LYS A 99 23.71 5.57 -0.39
C LYS A 99 22.18 5.68 -0.36
N PRO A 100 21.61 6.85 -0.04
CA PRO A 100 20.16 7.03 -0.11
C PRO A 100 19.66 6.90 -1.55
N ILE A 101 18.44 6.40 -1.71
CA ILE A 101 17.72 6.38 -3.00
C ILE A 101 16.64 7.44 -2.97
N VAL A 102 16.51 8.18 -4.07
CA VAL A 102 15.39 9.12 -4.25
C VAL A 102 14.14 8.36 -4.67
N VAL A 103 13.04 8.61 -3.97
CA VAL A 103 11.70 8.16 -4.34
C VAL A 103 10.93 9.36 -4.87
N ILE A 104 10.45 9.26 -6.12
CA ILE A 104 9.62 10.29 -6.76
C ILE A 104 8.19 9.77 -6.85
N ASN A 105 7.26 10.49 -6.23
CA ASN A 105 5.84 10.15 -6.24
C ASN A 105 5.17 10.53 -7.57
N ALA A 106 4.90 9.52 -8.39
CA ALA A 106 4.16 9.59 -9.64
C ALA A 106 2.70 9.11 -9.52
N SER A 107 2.21 8.85 -8.30
CA SER A 107 0.83 8.36 -8.07
C SER A 107 -0.25 9.44 -8.20
N ASN A 108 0.14 10.72 -8.24
CA ASN A 108 -0.73 11.90 -8.13
C ASN A 108 -1.53 12.01 -6.81
N ILE A 109 -1.28 11.11 -5.86
CA ILE A 109 -1.83 11.19 -4.50
C ILE A 109 -0.75 11.79 -3.60
N PRO A 110 -0.99 12.93 -2.93
CA PRO A 110 -0.06 13.45 -1.94
C PRO A 110 0.23 12.40 -0.87
N PHE A 111 1.49 12.31 -0.47
CA PHE A 111 1.91 11.39 0.59
C PHE A 111 2.64 12.17 1.68
N ASP A 112 2.10 12.11 2.89
CA ASP A 112 2.73 12.70 4.07
C ASP A 112 3.70 11.71 4.69
N LEU A 113 4.97 12.11 4.76
CA LEU A 113 5.99 11.29 5.40
C LEU A 113 5.72 11.16 6.90
N PRO A 114 6.02 9.99 7.50
CA PRO A 114 5.96 9.83 8.94
C PRO A 114 6.89 10.81 9.64
N LYS A 115 6.36 11.48 10.68
CA LYS A 115 7.09 12.51 11.45
C LYS A 115 7.95 11.95 12.57
N ASP A 116 7.76 10.69 12.92
CA ASP A 116 8.43 10.03 14.05
C ASP A 116 9.87 9.56 13.73
N GLY A 117 10.29 9.62 12.46
CA GLY A 117 11.59 9.14 11.98
C GLY A 117 11.83 7.63 12.16
N ASN A 118 10.84 6.88 12.65
CA ASN A 118 10.97 5.46 12.95
C ASN A 118 10.06 4.58 12.09
N THR A 119 8.91 5.10 11.70
CA THR A 119 7.97 4.42 10.82
C THR A 119 8.53 4.35 9.40
N GLU A 120 8.57 3.15 8.86
CA GLU A 120 8.99 2.88 7.49
C GLU A 120 7.84 3.17 6.51
N VAL A 121 8.20 3.28 5.23
CA VAL A 121 7.25 3.34 4.13
C VAL A 121 7.48 2.15 3.22
N GLN A 122 6.40 1.62 2.64
CA GLN A 122 6.47 0.68 1.55
C GLN A 122 6.25 1.44 0.24
N VAL A 123 7.19 1.30 -0.69
CA VAL A 123 7.19 1.98 -1.97
C VAL A 123 7.18 0.93 -3.08
N THR A 124 6.29 1.06 -4.04
CA THR A 124 6.29 0.25 -5.26
C THR A 124 6.38 1.16 -6.47
N GLY A 125 7.37 0.91 -7.33
CA GLY A 125 7.69 1.80 -8.43
C GLY A 125 8.73 1.24 -9.39
N GLN A 126 8.96 1.96 -10.48
CA GLN A 126 9.98 1.61 -11.47
C GLN A 126 11.32 2.20 -11.06
N VAL A 127 12.39 1.41 -11.12
CA VAL A 127 13.76 1.92 -10.94
C VAL A 127 14.21 2.61 -12.23
N ARG A 128 14.74 3.82 -12.09
CA ARG A 128 15.24 4.67 -13.18
C ARG A 128 16.52 5.33 -12.72
N GLU A 129 17.40 5.66 -13.66
CA GLU A 129 18.42 6.67 -13.41
C GLU A 129 17.75 8.04 -13.22
N LEU A 130 18.25 8.85 -12.28
CA LEU A 130 17.76 10.19 -12.00
C LEU A 130 18.23 11.19 -13.06
N ASP A 131 17.57 11.12 -14.21
CA ASP A 131 17.59 12.10 -15.30
C ASP A 131 16.26 12.88 -15.23
N ILE A 132 16.32 14.10 -14.67
CA ILE A 132 15.12 14.89 -14.39
C ILE A 132 14.32 15.20 -15.68
N PRO A 133 14.91 15.77 -16.76
CA PRO A 133 14.17 16.02 -18.00
C PRO A 133 13.51 14.77 -18.59
N LYS A 134 14.16 13.61 -18.49
CA LYS A 134 13.59 12.35 -19.00
C LYS A 134 12.46 11.84 -18.11
N ILE A 135 12.59 11.92 -16.79
CA ILE A 135 11.55 11.52 -15.84
C ILE A 135 10.31 12.40 -15.99
N GLU A 136 10.48 13.72 -16.08
CA GLU A 136 9.37 14.65 -16.28
C GLU A 136 8.59 14.34 -17.55
N ARG A 137 9.29 14.07 -18.65
CA ARG A 137 8.69 13.70 -19.93
C ARG A 137 7.94 12.37 -19.87
N ASP A 138 8.60 11.33 -19.37
CA ASP A 138 8.06 9.96 -19.37
C ASP A 138 6.85 9.81 -18.43
N PHE A 139 6.89 10.48 -17.28
CA PHE A 139 5.88 10.34 -16.22
C PHE A 139 4.95 11.54 -16.09
N LYS A 140 5.09 12.54 -16.97
CA LYS A 140 4.29 13.79 -16.96
C LYS A 140 4.34 14.49 -15.60
N LEU A 141 5.56 14.60 -15.06
CA LEU A 141 5.82 15.23 -13.78
C LEU A 141 6.41 16.63 -13.99
N ASN A 142 6.33 17.44 -12.94
CA ASN A 142 7.03 18.71 -12.82
C ASN A 142 7.76 18.69 -11.47
N ILE A 143 9.08 18.49 -11.51
CA ILE A 143 9.95 18.37 -10.35
C ILE A 143 11.09 19.38 -10.46
N GLN A 144 11.42 20.03 -9.36
CA GLN A 144 12.38 21.14 -9.36
C GLN A 144 13.80 20.63 -9.13
N ASP A 145 14.66 20.75 -10.15
CA ASP A 145 16.06 20.29 -10.16
C ASP A 145 16.88 20.71 -8.94
N GLU A 146 16.60 21.89 -8.37
CA GLU A 146 17.24 22.43 -7.17
C GLU A 146 17.32 21.42 -6.02
N TYR A 147 16.30 20.57 -5.85
CA TYR A 147 16.22 19.61 -4.75
C TYR A 147 16.99 18.30 -4.98
N TYR A 148 17.53 18.08 -6.19
CA TYR A 148 18.06 16.77 -6.60
C TYR A 148 19.54 16.79 -6.98
N LYS A 149 20.22 17.93 -6.84
CA LYS A 149 21.62 18.13 -7.26
C LYS A 149 22.56 17.01 -6.78
N ASP A 150 22.38 16.54 -5.56
CA ASP A 150 23.23 15.50 -4.94
C ASP A 150 22.91 14.07 -5.40
N TYR A 151 21.84 13.89 -6.18
CA TYR A 151 21.28 12.60 -6.57
C TYR A 151 21.26 12.38 -8.09
N ILE A 152 21.65 13.38 -8.89
CA ILE A 152 21.64 13.28 -10.37
C ILE A 152 22.51 12.09 -10.82
N ASN A 153 22.03 11.37 -11.84
CA ASN A 153 22.64 10.14 -12.37
C ASN A 153 22.74 8.97 -11.36
N GLN A 154 22.03 9.05 -10.23
CA GLN A 154 21.90 7.93 -9.29
C GLN A 154 20.57 7.19 -9.51
N PRO A 155 20.44 5.96 -8.99
CA PRO A 155 19.18 5.24 -9.01
C PRO A 155 18.09 5.99 -8.24
N ALA A 156 16.91 6.07 -8.83
CA ALA A 156 15.69 6.59 -8.23
C ALA A 156 14.53 5.63 -8.48
N ILE A 157 13.55 5.65 -7.59
CA ILE A 157 12.31 4.88 -7.73
C ILE A 157 11.18 5.84 -8.10
N ILE A 158 10.62 5.67 -9.28
CA ILE A 158 9.42 6.37 -9.70
C ILE A 158 8.21 5.61 -9.14
N ALA A 159 7.75 6.06 -7.99
CA ALA A 159 6.75 5.40 -7.18
C ALA A 159 5.34 5.60 -7.75
N ARG A 160 4.66 4.48 -7.99
CA ARG A 160 3.22 4.46 -8.33
C ARG A 160 2.36 4.22 -7.10
N TYR A 161 2.95 3.64 -6.05
CA TYR A 161 2.27 3.39 -4.79
C TYR A 161 3.23 3.63 -3.62
N ILE A 162 2.75 4.36 -2.61
CA ILE A 162 3.46 4.64 -1.38
C ILE A 162 2.46 4.50 -0.24
N THR A 163 2.82 3.75 0.80
CA THR A 163 2.00 3.59 2.00
C THR A 163 2.87 3.54 3.25
N LEU A 164 2.27 3.85 4.40
CA LEU A 164 2.93 3.67 5.68
C LEU A 164 3.14 2.18 5.95
N ALA A 165 4.33 1.81 6.43
CA ALA A 165 4.68 0.44 6.78
C ALA A 165 5.16 0.36 8.24
N PRO A 166 4.28 0.65 9.22
CA PRO A 166 4.63 0.46 10.62
C PRO A 166 4.78 -1.03 10.93
N LYS A 167 5.51 -1.31 12.01
CA LYS A 167 5.53 -2.64 12.63
C LYS A 167 4.31 -2.82 13.55
N PRO A 168 3.78 -4.05 13.73
CA PRO A 168 2.72 -4.35 14.69
C PRO A 168 2.90 -3.66 16.06
N GLY A 169 4.08 -3.76 16.67
CA GLY A 169 4.42 -3.20 17.97
C GLY A 169 4.41 -1.67 18.01
N GLN A 170 4.72 -1.00 16.89
CA GLN A 170 4.60 0.46 16.78
C GLN A 170 3.13 0.90 16.85
N VAL A 171 2.25 0.16 16.17
CA VAL A 171 0.81 0.44 16.20
C VAL A 171 0.23 0.12 17.57
N ALA A 172 0.59 -1.03 18.15
CA ALA A 172 0.11 -1.42 19.46
C ALA A 172 0.56 -0.48 20.60
N THR A 173 1.72 0.19 20.45
CA THR A 173 2.26 1.10 21.47
C THR A 173 1.83 2.55 21.28
N ASN A 174 1.73 3.02 20.03
CA ASN A 174 1.33 4.39 19.72
C ASN A 174 0.31 4.39 18.57
N PRO A 175 -0.95 4.00 18.82
CA PRO A 175 -1.93 3.82 17.76
C PRO A 175 -2.49 5.13 17.20
N GLU A 176 -2.49 6.21 17.98
CA GLU A 176 -3.08 7.51 17.60
C GLU A 176 -2.51 8.07 16.30
N GLN A 177 -1.22 7.86 16.05
CA GLN A 177 -0.59 8.31 14.80
C GLN A 177 -1.02 7.48 13.56
N PHE A 178 -1.70 6.36 13.74
CA PHE A 178 -2.11 5.44 12.69
C PHE A 178 -3.62 5.31 12.52
N TYR A 179 -4.44 5.69 13.50
CA TYR A 179 -5.89 5.56 13.41
C TYR A 179 -6.46 6.22 12.14
N GLY A 180 -7.35 5.48 11.47
CA GLY A 180 -7.97 5.87 10.21
C GLY A 180 -7.06 5.76 8.98
N LYS A 181 -5.74 5.54 9.16
CA LYS A 181 -4.78 5.44 8.06
C LYS A 181 -4.74 4.02 7.51
N ARG A 182 -4.51 3.92 6.20
CA ARG A 182 -4.14 2.67 5.55
C ARG A 182 -2.65 2.40 5.73
N VAL A 183 -2.32 1.15 6.02
CA VAL A 183 -0.95 0.70 6.28
C VAL A 183 -0.67 -0.63 5.60
N ALA A 184 0.60 -0.89 5.27
CA ALA A 184 1.10 -2.21 4.88
C ALA A 184 1.98 -2.76 6.00
N MET A 185 1.46 -3.73 6.74
CA MET A 185 2.08 -4.24 7.95
C MET A 185 2.65 -5.63 7.72
N MET A 186 3.97 -5.75 7.77
CA MET A 186 4.62 -7.06 7.86
C MET A 186 4.73 -7.48 9.31
N GLY A 187 4.44 -8.75 9.59
CA GLY A 187 4.65 -9.37 10.89
C GLY A 187 4.59 -10.89 10.82
N LYS A 188 4.99 -11.53 11.91
CA LYS A 188 4.85 -12.97 12.10
C LYS A 188 3.47 -13.28 12.68
N VAL A 189 2.77 -14.23 12.08
CA VAL A 189 1.45 -14.69 12.54
C VAL A 189 1.58 -15.43 13.86
N LYS A 190 0.72 -15.06 14.81
CA LYS A 190 0.57 -15.69 16.13
C LYS A 190 -0.90 -15.74 16.51
N ASP A 191 -1.23 -16.62 17.46
CA ASP A 191 -2.53 -16.65 18.15
C ASP A 191 -3.71 -16.60 17.16
N ILE A 192 -3.79 -17.59 16.25
CA ILE A 192 -4.93 -17.69 15.34
C ILE A 192 -6.16 -18.14 16.15
N GLN A 193 -7.01 -17.18 16.51
CA GLN A 193 -8.21 -17.41 17.32
C GLN A 193 -9.40 -17.86 16.46
N SER A 194 -9.48 -17.39 15.22
CA SER A 194 -10.51 -17.79 14.26
C SER A 194 -10.04 -17.56 12.82
N PRO A 195 -10.78 -18.04 11.79
CA PRO A 195 -10.44 -17.77 10.39
C PRO A 195 -10.32 -16.29 10.02
N ASN A 196 -10.92 -15.39 10.83
CA ASN A 196 -10.93 -13.96 10.59
C ASN A 196 -10.18 -13.16 11.67
N LEU A 197 -9.60 -13.81 12.68
CA LEU A 197 -8.91 -13.12 13.78
C LEU A 197 -7.62 -13.84 14.15
N LEU A 198 -6.52 -13.11 14.05
CA LEU A 198 -5.18 -13.53 14.46
C LEU A 198 -4.42 -12.35 15.03
N LYS A 199 -3.21 -12.57 15.54
CA LYS A 199 -2.30 -11.50 15.93
C LYS A 199 -1.06 -11.49 15.03
N LEU A 200 -0.49 -10.30 14.83
CA LEU A 200 0.84 -10.14 14.25
C LEU A 200 1.83 -9.63 15.28
N ASP A 201 3.00 -10.26 15.28
CA ASP A 201 4.16 -9.86 16.07
C ASP A 201 5.26 -9.29 15.14
N ASP A 202 6.12 -8.46 15.73
CA ASP A 202 7.25 -7.81 15.07
C ASP A 202 8.37 -8.79 14.67
N GLY A 203 8.32 -10.04 15.15
CA GLY A 203 9.16 -11.18 14.75
C GLY A 203 10.63 -11.11 15.20
N ASN A 204 11.16 -9.90 15.46
CA ASN A 204 12.58 -9.65 15.68
C ASN A 204 12.90 -8.94 17.02
N PHE A 205 11.89 -8.67 17.87
CA PHE A 205 12.10 -7.97 19.14
C PHE A 205 11.39 -8.71 20.27
N ILE A 206 12.15 -9.13 21.28
CA ILE A 206 11.61 -9.67 22.54
C ILE A 206 10.83 -8.54 23.23
N GLY A 207 9.53 -8.72 23.43
CA GLY A 207 8.67 -7.77 24.16
C GLY A 207 7.91 -6.76 23.29
N GLY A 208 7.90 -6.92 21.96
CA GLY A 208 6.94 -6.21 21.10
C GLY A 208 5.50 -6.56 21.49
N LYS A 209 4.60 -5.58 21.43
CA LYS A 209 3.17 -5.84 21.64
C LYS A 209 2.55 -6.38 20.35
N ASP A 210 1.99 -7.57 20.43
CA ASP A 210 1.23 -8.19 19.35
C ASP A 210 0.02 -7.32 18.98
N LEU A 211 -0.28 -7.21 17.69
CA LEU A 211 -1.44 -6.45 17.19
C LEU A 211 -2.53 -7.40 16.67
N PRO A 212 -3.79 -7.27 17.12
CA PRO A 212 -4.89 -8.03 16.55
C PRO A 212 -5.17 -7.58 15.12
N ILE A 213 -5.34 -8.56 14.24
CA ILE A 213 -5.70 -8.40 12.85
C ILE A 213 -7.06 -9.04 12.63
N LEU A 214 -8.01 -8.22 12.17
CA LEU A 214 -9.36 -8.66 11.92
C LEU A 214 -9.68 -8.60 10.43
N PHE A 215 -9.99 -9.73 9.85
CA PHE A 215 -10.42 -9.84 8.46
C PHE A 215 -11.93 -9.65 8.35
N SER A 216 -12.35 -8.73 7.50
CA SER A 216 -13.78 -8.55 7.17
C SER A 216 -14.36 -9.72 6.37
N GLN A 217 -13.50 -10.48 5.70
CA GLN A 217 -13.86 -11.66 4.92
C GLN A 217 -12.79 -12.71 5.09
N LYS A 218 -13.16 -13.99 4.96
CA LYS A 218 -12.18 -15.08 5.03
C LYS A 218 -11.04 -14.83 4.03
N PRO A 219 -9.76 -14.87 4.45
CA PRO A 219 -8.63 -14.75 3.55
C PRO A 219 -8.70 -15.75 2.40
N LYS A 220 -8.34 -15.32 1.19
CA LYS A 220 -8.28 -16.18 -0.01
C LYS A 220 -7.07 -17.12 -0.01
N VAL A 221 -6.10 -16.84 0.84
CA VAL A 221 -4.86 -17.59 1.00
C VAL A 221 -4.85 -18.26 2.38
N ALA A 222 -4.20 -19.42 2.46
CA ALA A 222 -3.97 -20.06 3.75
C ALA A 222 -2.96 -19.23 4.56
N ILE A 223 -3.24 -19.01 5.84
CA ILE A 223 -2.36 -18.32 6.78
C ILE A 223 -2.06 -19.31 7.90
N ASN A 224 -0.78 -19.59 8.11
CA ASN A 224 -0.34 -20.51 9.15
C ASN A 224 0.37 -19.77 10.27
N GLU A 225 0.30 -20.32 11.47
CA GLU A 225 1.02 -19.77 12.61
C GLU A 225 2.53 -19.83 12.38
N GLY A 226 3.23 -18.80 12.85
CA GLY A 226 4.66 -18.64 12.65
C GLY A 226 5.08 -18.15 11.27
N GLN A 227 4.15 -18.06 10.31
CA GLN A 227 4.40 -17.51 8.98
C GLN A 227 4.60 -15.99 9.05
N THR A 228 5.53 -15.44 8.27
CA THR A 228 5.60 -13.99 8.05
C THR A 228 4.70 -13.59 6.90
N VAL A 229 3.84 -12.60 7.12
CA VAL A 229 2.89 -12.10 6.12
C VAL A 229 2.95 -10.58 6.05
N VAL A 230 2.46 -10.00 4.95
CA VAL A 230 2.12 -8.57 4.87
C VAL A 230 0.62 -8.46 4.79
N VAL A 231 0.05 -7.74 5.76
CA VAL A 231 -1.36 -7.41 5.81
C VAL A 231 -1.53 -5.94 5.47
N MET A 232 -2.43 -5.66 4.53
CA MET A 232 -2.83 -4.30 4.23
C MET A 232 -4.22 -4.07 4.77
N GLY A 233 -4.39 -2.93 5.41
CA GLY A 233 -5.64 -2.63 6.10
C GLY A 233 -5.67 -1.24 6.67
N ARG A 234 -6.71 -0.97 7.44
CA ARG A 234 -6.90 0.30 8.15
C ARG A 234 -6.78 0.08 9.65
N VAL A 235 -5.98 0.90 10.31
CA VAL A 235 -5.89 0.86 11.77
C VAL A 235 -7.12 1.54 12.37
N SER A 236 -7.75 0.88 13.33
CA SER A 236 -8.96 1.34 14.01
C SER A 236 -8.85 1.04 15.50
N PRO A 237 -9.48 1.82 16.39
CA PRO A 237 -9.81 1.33 17.72
C PRO A 237 -10.77 0.14 17.59
N PHE A 238 -10.62 -0.83 18.49
CA PHE A 238 -11.55 -1.94 18.58
C PHE A 238 -12.81 -1.50 19.31
N VAL A 239 -13.87 -1.26 18.53
CA VAL A 239 -15.23 -0.98 19.00
C VAL A 239 -16.14 -1.97 18.29
N ALA A 240 -16.60 -3.00 19.00
CA ALA A 240 -17.24 -4.14 18.34
C ALA A 240 -18.53 -3.75 17.60
N ALA A 241 -19.32 -2.82 18.16
CA ALA A 241 -20.52 -2.29 17.50
C ALA A 241 -20.19 -1.62 16.16
N ASP A 242 -19.20 -0.72 16.14
CA ASP A 242 -18.79 0.01 14.94
C ASP A 242 -18.20 -0.93 13.90
N ILE A 243 -17.36 -1.88 14.31
CA ILE A 243 -16.75 -2.85 13.42
C ILE A 243 -17.83 -3.76 12.80
N GLN A 244 -18.76 -4.25 13.62
CA GLN A 244 -19.85 -5.10 13.16
C GLN A 244 -20.71 -4.40 12.12
N GLN A 245 -21.06 -3.12 12.35
CA GLN A 245 -21.83 -2.32 11.42
C GLN A 245 -21.05 -1.99 10.14
N ASN A 246 -19.83 -1.47 10.26
CA ASN A 246 -19.05 -0.96 9.13
C ASN A 246 -18.53 -2.07 8.21
N TYR A 247 -18.20 -3.24 8.77
CA TYR A 247 -17.62 -4.35 8.02
C TYR A 247 -18.58 -5.54 7.88
N LYS A 248 -19.85 -5.38 8.27
CA LYS A 248 -20.92 -6.38 8.15
C LYS A 248 -20.55 -7.72 8.79
N MET A 249 -20.00 -7.67 10.00
CA MET A 249 -19.66 -8.89 10.75
C MET A 249 -20.92 -9.58 11.26
N ASN A 250 -20.92 -10.91 11.29
CA ASN A 250 -22.04 -11.73 11.74
C ASN A 250 -21.87 -12.22 13.19
N TRP A 251 -21.36 -11.38 14.08
CA TRP A 251 -21.14 -11.75 15.48
C TRP A 251 -22.46 -11.79 16.26
N ASN A 252 -22.66 -12.86 17.05
CA ASN A 252 -23.73 -12.93 18.02
C ASN A 252 -23.36 -12.19 19.32
N SER A 253 -24.29 -12.10 20.27
CA SER A 253 -24.08 -11.39 21.55
C SER A 253 -22.88 -11.91 22.33
N ASP A 254 -22.67 -13.23 22.33
CA ASP A 254 -21.66 -13.87 23.17
C ASP A 254 -20.26 -13.64 22.60
N VAL A 255 -20.09 -13.80 21.28
CA VAL A 255 -18.84 -13.50 20.58
C VAL A 255 -18.51 -12.01 20.71
N LYS A 256 -19.51 -11.14 20.54
CA LYS A 256 -19.32 -9.70 20.69
C LYS A 256 -18.79 -9.35 22.08
N LYS A 257 -19.42 -9.88 23.12
CA LYS A 257 -19.01 -9.66 24.50
C LYS A 257 -17.59 -10.18 24.76
N GLN A 258 -17.26 -11.38 24.30
CA GLN A 258 -15.91 -11.94 24.44
C GLN A 258 -14.85 -11.04 23.79
N LEU A 259 -15.11 -10.54 22.57
CA LEU A 259 -14.17 -9.66 21.88
C LEU A 259 -14.05 -8.29 22.55
N GLU A 260 -15.14 -7.77 23.11
CA GLU A 260 -15.11 -6.53 23.91
C GLU A 260 -14.28 -6.74 25.19
N ASP A 261 -14.46 -7.86 25.89
CA ASP A 261 -13.69 -8.17 27.10
C ASP A 261 -12.18 -8.29 26.82
N GLU A 262 -11.79 -8.83 25.65
CA GLU A 262 -10.38 -9.02 25.29
C GLU A 262 -9.73 -7.80 24.64
N TYR A 263 -10.45 -7.09 23.76
CA TYR A 263 -9.87 -6.09 22.86
C TYR A 263 -10.42 -4.68 23.03
N ALA A 264 -11.40 -4.42 23.90
CA ALA A 264 -11.99 -3.08 24.01
C ALA A 264 -10.92 -1.99 24.17
N ASN A 265 -11.05 -0.94 23.36
CA ASN A 265 -10.15 0.22 23.34
C ASN A 265 -8.68 -0.09 22.98
N THR A 266 -8.41 -1.27 22.42
CA THR A 266 -7.09 -1.60 21.85
C THR A 266 -7.07 -1.31 20.34
N PRO A 267 -5.91 -1.04 19.74
CA PRO A 267 -5.82 -0.90 18.30
C PRO A 267 -5.96 -2.26 17.60
N VAL A 268 -6.71 -2.27 16.50
CA VAL A 268 -6.87 -3.41 15.61
C VAL A 268 -6.56 -2.98 14.17
N LEU A 269 -5.92 -3.86 13.40
CA LEU A 269 -5.84 -3.68 11.95
C LEU A 269 -7.03 -4.38 11.29
N ILE A 270 -7.92 -3.60 10.68
CA ILE A 270 -8.97 -4.18 9.85
C ILE A 270 -8.37 -4.51 8.48
N ALA A 271 -8.14 -5.79 8.23
CA ALA A 271 -7.46 -6.30 7.07
C ALA A 271 -8.36 -6.27 5.82
N GLU A 272 -7.82 -5.68 4.76
CA GLU A 272 -8.39 -5.68 3.41
C GLU A 272 -7.77 -6.81 2.58
N ASN A 273 -6.46 -7.00 2.70
CA ASN A 273 -5.71 -8.03 1.97
C ASN A 273 -4.57 -8.57 2.83
N VAL A 274 -4.15 -9.79 2.53
CA VAL A 274 -3.00 -10.46 3.14
C VAL A 274 -2.24 -11.24 2.09
N TYR A 275 -0.92 -11.18 2.17
CA TYR A 275 -0.02 -11.90 1.28
C TYR A 275 0.94 -12.77 2.10
N PRO A 276 1.07 -14.05 1.71
CA PRO A 276 1.95 -15.02 2.36
C PRO A 276 3.43 -14.85 2.00
#